data_AF-A0A0F9ENV9-F1
#
_entry.id   AF-A0A0F9ENV9-F1
#
_cell.length_a   1.000
_cell.length_b   1.000
_cell.length_c   1.000
_cell.angle_alpha   90.00
_cell.angle_beta   90.00
_cell.angle_gamma   90.00
#
_symmetry.space_group_name_H-M   'P 1'
#
loop_
_entity.id
_entity.type
_entity.pdbx_description
1 polymer ?
#
loop_
_entity_poly.entity_id
_entity_poly.type
_entity_poly.pdbx_seq_one_letter_code
_entity_poly.pdbx_strand_id
1 'polypeptide(L)' 'MKYRPTKKFSELNRSNAHQGLSREEYNKFMDGKTVECKPPKKLIENGYLVKKAEAKNGN' A
#
# COMPACT_ATOMS: atom_id res chain seq x y z
N MET A 1 -8.01 8.55 0.81
CA MET A 1 -6.56 8.84 0.65
C MET A 1 -5.92 7.66 -0.03
N LYS A 2 -5.20 7.94 -1.12
CA LYS A 2 -4.65 6.91 -2.00
C LYS A 2 -3.25 6.51 -1.54
N TYR A 3 -2.99 5.21 -1.49
CA TYR A 3 -1.69 4.64 -1.15
C TYR A 3 -1.16 3.84 -2.32
N ARG A 4 0.18 3.79 -2.46
CA ARG A 4 0.85 2.92 -3.43
C ARG A 4 1.79 1.95 -2.69
N PRO A 5 1.93 0.73 -3.20
CA PRO A 5 2.88 -0.25 -2.69
C PRO A 5 4.30 0.22 -3.00
N THR A 6 5.23 -0.05 -2.09
CA THR A 6 6.67 0.08 -2.37
C THR A 6 7.25 -1.27 -2.76
N LYS A 7 8.52 -1.32 -3.18
CA LYS A 7 9.22 -2.58 -3.44
C LYS A 7 9.25 -3.51 -2.21
N LYS A 8 9.26 -2.93 -1.00
CA LYS A 8 9.18 -3.68 0.27
C LYS A 8 7.83 -4.36 0.46
N PHE A 9 6.76 -3.83 -0.15
CA PHE A 9 5.41 -4.42 -0.03
C PHE A 9 5.38 -5.86 -0.57
N SER A 10 6.12 -6.13 -1.64
CA SER A 10 6.25 -7.48 -2.21
C SER A 10 6.86 -8.49 -1.23
N GLU A 11 7.65 -8.02 -0.26
CA GLU A 11 8.25 -8.87 0.79
C GLU A 11 7.23 -9.33 1.84
N LEU A 12 6.11 -8.62 2.01
CA LEU A 12 5.01 -9.02 2.93
C LEU A 12 4.33 -10.33 2.53
N ASN A 13 4.35 -10.69 1.24
CA ASN A 13 3.74 -11.93 0.73
C ASN A 13 4.32 -13.18 1.40
N ARG A 14 5.58 -13.12 1.86
CA ARG A 14 6.26 -14.29 2.45
C ARG A 14 5.80 -14.65 3.87
N SER A 15 5.09 -13.77 4.57
CA SER A 15 4.77 -13.96 5.99
C SER A 15 3.27 -14.15 6.30
N ASN A 16 2.42 -14.38 5.29
CA ASN A 16 0.97 -14.61 5.46
C ASN A 16 0.25 -13.51 6.28
N ALA A 17 0.87 -12.33 6.35
CA ALA A 17 0.45 -11.27 7.23
C ALA A 17 -0.44 -10.32 6.42
N HIS A 18 -1.74 -10.63 6.38
CA HIS A 18 -2.77 -9.62 6.15
C HIS A 18 -2.72 -8.64 7.33
N GLN A 19 -1.69 -7.78 7.35
CA GLN A 19 -1.43 -6.80 8.41
C GLN A 19 -2.47 -5.69 8.32
N GLY A 20 -3.73 -5.99 8.63
CA GLY A 20 -4.85 -5.04 8.62
C GLY A 20 -5.26 -4.52 7.24
N LEU A 21 -4.94 -5.23 6.16
CA LEU A 21 -5.46 -4.98 4.80
C LEU A 21 -6.48 -6.05 4.42
N SER A 22 -7.57 -5.65 3.79
CA SER A 22 -8.51 -6.59 3.19
C SER A 22 -7.84 -7.33 2.03
N ARG A 23 -8.32 -8.54 1.73
CA ARG A 23 -7.79 -9.37 0.65
C ARG A 23 -7.81 -8.64 -0.71
N GLU A 24 -8.85 -7.87 -0.97
CA GLU A 24 -8.96 -7.05 -2.19
C GLU A 24 -7.94 -5.93 -2.23
N GLU A 25 -7.74 -5.20 -1.13
CA GLU A 25 -6.77 -4.11 -1.04
C GLU A 25 -5.35 -4.65 -1.23
N TYR A 26 -5.05 -5.76 -0.55
CA TYR A 26 -3.78 -6.47 -0.70
C TYR A 26 -3.51 -6.90 -2.15
N ASN A 27 -4.47 -7.52 -2.82
CA ASN A 27 -4.32 -7.93 -4.21
C ASN A 27 -4.09 -6.74 -5.13
N LYS A 28 -4.81 -5.63 -4.93
CA LYS A 28 -4.60 -4.41 -5.70
C LYS A 28 -3.19 -3.82 -5.47
N PHE A 29 -2.68 -3.88 -4.23
CA PHE A 29 -1.31 -3.48 -3.93
C PHE A 29 -0.26 -4.45 -4.50
N MET A 30 -0.51 -5.75 -4.54
CA MET A 30 0.37 -6.72 -5.22
C MET A 30 0.44 -6.47 -6.72
N ASP A 31 -0.67 -6.03 -7.32
CA ASP A 31 -0.76 -5.62 -8.73
C ASP A 31 -0.05 -4.27 -9.02
N GLY A 32 0.59 -3.66 -8.01
CA GLY A 32 1.23 -2.35 -8.15
C GLY A 32 0.25 -1.18 -8.24
N LYS A 33 -1.06 -1.43 -8.07
CA LYS A 33 -2.10 -0.40 -8.20
C LYS A 33 -2.13 0.50 -6.96
N THR A 34 -2.54 1.73 -7.21
CA THR A 34 -2.85 2.67 -6.14
C THR A 34 -4.24 2.35 -5.60
N VAL A 35 -4.37 2.20 -4.29
CA VAL A 35 -5.63 1.83 -3.63
C VAL A 35 -6.04 2.92 -2.67
N GLU A 36 -7.32 3.28 -2.69
CA GLU A 36 -7.91 4.09 -1.64
C GLU A 36 -8.31 3.18 -0.48
N CYS A 37 -7.60 3.33 0.64
CA CYS A 37 -7.65 2.45 1.79
C CYS A 37 -7.29 3.27 3.03
N LYS A 38 -7.66 2.77 4.22
CA LYS A 38 -7.09 3.23 5.50
C LYS A 38 -6.09 2.17 6.00
N PRO A 39 -4.90 2.07 5.40
CA PRO A 39 -3.94 1.04 5.80
C PRO A 39 -3.46 1.31 7.22
N PRO A 40 -3.07 0.28 7.97
CA PRO A 40 -2.49 0.46 9.29
C PRO A 40 -1.21 1.28 9.22
N LYS A 41 -1.02 2.16 10.22
CA LYS A 41 0.14 3.06 10.33
C LYS A 41 1.47 2.32 10.23
N LYS A 42 1.58 1.11 10.81
CA LYS A 42 2.77 0.26 10.74
C LYS A 42 3.22 -0.01 9.30
N LEU A 43 2.31 -0.13 8.33
CA LEU A 43 2.68 -0.32 6.93
C LEU A 43 3.27 0.94 6.30
N ILE A 44 2.83 2.10 6.76
CA ILE A 44 3.34 3.40 6.31
C ILE A 44 4.71 3.66 6.96
N GLU A 45 4.82 3.48 8.28
CA GLU A 45 6.03 3.74 9.06
C GLU A 45 7.18 2.82 8.69
N ASN A 46 6.91 1.53 8.44
CA ASN A 46 7.92 0.59 7.95
C ASN A 46 8.24 0.76 6.45
N GLY A 47 7.55 1.67 5.75
CA GLY A 47 7.80 1.97 4.34
C GLY A 47 7.27 0.92 3.36
N TYR A 48 6.30 0.09 3.75
CA TYR A 48 5.63 -0.85 2.86
C TYR A 48 4.62 -0.14 1.94
N LEU A 49 3.91 0.85 2.48
CA LEU A 49 2.97 1.69 1.75
C LEU A 49 3.39 3.14 1.86
N VAL A 50 3.28 3.88 0.76
CA VAL A 50 3.48 5.33 0.81
C VAL A 50 2.21 6.03 0.38
N LYS A 51 1.90 7.12 1.07
CA LYS A 51 0.83 8.04 0.67
C LYS A 51 1.16 8.55 -0.72
N LYS A 52 0.29 8.27 -1.69
CA LYS A 52 0.31 9.03 -2.92
C LYS A 52 -0.36 10.34 -2.54
N ALA A 53 0.45 11.38 -2.30
CA ALA A 53 -0.08 12.73 -2.43
C ALA A 53 -0.77 12.74 -3.80
N GLU A 54 -2.05 13.13 -3.84
CA GLU A 54 -2.67 13.42 -5.12
C GLU A 54 -1.69 14.34 -5.82
N ALA A 55 -1.05 13.83 -6.87
CA ALA A 55 -0.27 14.68 -7.73
C ALA A 55 -1.30 15.71 -8.16
N LYS A 56 -1.24 16.91 -7.58
CA LYS A 56 -1.60 18.10 -8.33
C LYS A 56 -0.78 17.92 -9.60
N ASN A 57 -1.48 17.51 -10.65
CA ASN A 57 -0.96 17.46 -11.99
C ASN A 57 -0.49 18.90 -12.24
N GLY A 58 0.80 19.10 -12.00
CA GLY A 58 1.43 20.38 -11.87
C GLY A 58 2.45 20.44 -12.97
N ASN A 59 1.94 20.92 -14.12
CA ASN A 59 2.66 21.41 -15.28
C ASN A 59 3.21 20.38 -16.28
#